data_AF-A0A355RLE4-F1
#
_entry.id   AF-A0A355RLE4-F1
#
_cell.length_a   1.000
_cell.length_b   1.000
_cell.length_c   1.000
_cell.angle_alpha   90.00
_cell.angle_beta   90.00
_cell.angle_gamma   90.00
#
_symmetry.space_group_name_H-M   'P 1'
#
loop_
_entity.id
_entity.type
_entity.pdbx_description
1 polymer ?
#
loop_
_entity_poly.entity_id
_entity_poly.type
_entity_poly.pdbx_seq_one_letter_code
_entity_poly.pdbx_strand_id
1 'polypeptide(L)' 'MEKLISYENVFVYDAYGIENGFASNLSLALLKKKFKGNLFIKAIPNTFIDSDSYSNQLSKYGLLPEQVLEFIEKTISTKE' A
#
# COMPACT_ATOMS: atom_id res chain seq x y z
N MET A 1 6.21 15.66 -3.41
CA MET A 1 7.14 14.65 -3.96
C MET A 1 8.57 14.86 -3.48
N GLU A 2 9.10 16.09 -3.50
CA GLU A 2 10.43 16.39 -2.92
C GLU A 2 10.57 16.06 -1.43
N LYS A 3 9.49 16.21 -0.65
CA LYS A 3 9.49 15.74 0.74
C LYS A 3 9.50 14.21 0.87
N LEU A 4 9.00 13.47 -0.12
CA LEU A 4 8.95 12.00 -0.03
C LEU A 4 10.34 11.39 -0.20
N ILE A 5 11.20 12.00 -1.00
CA ILE A 5 12.54 11.44 -1.28
C ILE A 5 13.49 11.50 -0.10
N SER A 6 13.22 12.34 0.90
CA SER A 6 14.03 12.43 2.12
C SER A 6 13.70 11.36 3.15
N TYR A 7 12.59 10.64 2.99
CA TYR A 7 12.23 9.57 3.93
C TYR A 7 12.91 8.26 3.54
N GLU A 8 13.43 7.55 4.53
CA GLU A 8 13.99 6.20 4.33
C GLU A 8 12.88 5.17 4.04
N ASN A 9 11.70 5.37 4.61
CA ASN A 9 10.57 4.45 4.49
C ASN A 9 9.31 5.23 4.15
N VAL A 10 8.65 4.85 3.06
CA VAL A 10 7.37 5.43 2.63
C VAL A 10 6.35 4.31 2.57
N PHE A 11 5.27 4.49 3.34
CA PHE A 11 4.14 3.56 3.39
C PHE A 11 2.97 4.17 2.65
N VAL A 12 2.40 3.41 1.73
CA VAL A 12 1.25 3.81 0.94
C VAL A 12 0.17 2.75 1.12
N TYR A 13 -0.95 3.18 1.69
CA TYR A 13 -2.15 2.39 1.78
C TYR A 13 -3.22 3.04 0.91
N ASP A 14 -3.61 2.35 -0.16
CA ASP A 14 -4.61 2.80 -1.11
C ASP A 14 -5.85 1.90 -0.99
N ALA A 15 -6.81 2.34 -0.15
CA ALA A 15 -8.02 1.59 0.15
C ALA A 15 -9.01 1.49 -1.03
N TYR A 16 -8.81 2.30 -2.07
CA TYR A 16 -9.79 2.49 -3.14
C TYR A 16 -9.19 2.24 -4.52
N GLY A 17 -7.89 2.45 -4.67
CA GLY A 17 -7.16 2.17 -5.89
C GLY A 17 -6.74 0.71 -6.00
N ILE A 18 -6.81 0.19 -7.21
CA ILE A 18 -6.20 -1.09 -7.54
C ILE A 18 -4.67 -0.96 -7.67
N GLU A 19 -3.95 -2.08 -7.62
CA GLU A 19 -2.48 -2.14 -7.76
C GLU A 19 -1.94 -1.34 -8.95
N ASN A 20 -2.68 -1.32 -10.07
CA ASN A 20 -2.29 -0.61 -11.29
C ASN A 20 -2.75 0.87 -11.33
N GLY A 21 -3.31 1.39 -10.23
CA GLY A 21 -3.86 2.74 -10.11
C GLY A 21 -2.86 3.78 -9.59
N PHE A 22 -3.21 4.49 -8.51
CA PHE A 22 -2.36 5.55 -7.96
C PHE A 22 -1.03 4.99 -7.44
N ALA A 23 -1.06 3.86 -6.74
CA ALA A 23 0.11 3.23 -6.16
C ALA A 23 1.23 2.91 -7.17
N SER A 24 0.88 2.36 -8.34
CA SER A 24 1.84 2.10 -9.43
C SER A 24 2.41 3.40 -10.00
N ASN A 25 1.57 4.41 -10.21
CA ASN A 25 1.97 5.72 -10.72
C ASN A 25 2.94 6.44 -9.77
N LEU A 26 2.68 6.36 -8.45
CA LEU A 26 3.56 6.89 -7.43
C LEU A 26 4.91 6.17 -7.42
N SER A 27 4.91 4.84 -7.51
CA SER A 27 6.13 4.03 -7.62
C SER A 27 6.98 4.45 -8.82
N LEU A 28 6.36 4.60 -9.99
CA LEU A 28 7.03 5.04 -11.21
C LEU A 28 7.58 6.45 -11.07
N ALA A 29 6.84 7.37 -10.44
CA ALA A 29 7.28 8.73 -10.21
C ALA A 29 8.50 8.79 -9.26
N LEU A 30 8.48 8.01 -8.17
CA LEU A 30 9.59 7.91 -7.22
C LEU A 30 10.83 7.28 -7.86
N LEU A 31 10.64 6.24 -8.68
CA LEU A 31 11.73 5.63 -9.47
C LEU A 31 12.37 6.65 -10.42
N LYS A 32 11.56 7.39 -11.18
CA LYS A 32 12.03 8.46 -12.09
C LYS A 32 12.79 9.57 -11.35
N LYS A 33 12.45 9.82 -10.08
CA LYS A 33 13.12 10.77 -9.19
C LYS A 33 14.32 10.17 -8.43
N LYS A 34 14.73 8.93 -8.75
CA LYS A 34 15.85 8.23 -8.12
C LYS A 34 15.70 8.06 -6.61
N PHE A 35 14.47 7.85 -6.13
CA PHE A 35 14.22 7.51 -4.73
C PHE A 35 15.08 6.30 -4.30
N LYS A 36 15.69 6.39 -3.12
CA LYS A 36 16.61 5.38 -2.57
C LYS A 36 16.08 4.71 -1.30
N GLY A 37 14.99 5.21 -0.74
CA GLY A 37 14.34 4.58 0.39
C GLY A 37 13.53 3.35 -0.02
N ASN A 38 12.86 2.77 0.95
CA ASN A 38 11.97 1.65 0.80
C ASN A 38 10.54 2.16 0.60
N LEU A 39 9.86 1.59 -0.38
CA LEU A 39 8.47 1.90 -0.70
C LEU A 39 7.63 0.65 -0.45
N PHE A 40 6.69 0.77 0.49
CA PHE A 40 5.77 -0.30 0.86
C PHE A 40 4.37 0.11 0.46
N ILE A 41 3.74 -0.72 -0.36
CA ILE A 41 2.45 -0.43 -0.96
C ILE A 41 1.47 -1.53 -0.61
N LYS A 42 0.28 -1.12 -0.19
CA LYS A 42 -0.90 -1.98 -0.13
C LYS A 42 -2.03 -1.29 -0.88
N ALA A 43 -2.52 -1.97 -1.91
CA ALA A 43 -3.60 -1.51 -2.77
C ALA A 43 -4.54 -2.71 -3.04
N ILE A 44 -5.72 -2.43 -3.60
CA ILE A 44 -6.68 -3.49 -3.92
C ILE A 44 -6.15 -4.33 -5.10
N PRO A 45 -6.19 -5.67 -5.04
CA PRO A 45 -5.76 -6.50 -6.16
C PRO A 45 -6.60 -6.21 -7.40
N ASN A 46 -5.97 -6.28 -8.59
CA ASN A 46 -6.67 -6.09 -9.86
C ASN A 46 -7.47 -7.35 -10.25
N THR A 47 -8.48 -7.67 -9.46
CA THR A 47 -9.32 -8.86 -9.59
C THR A 47 -10.78 -8.49 -9.39
N PHE A 48 -11.69 -9.22 -10.01
CA PHE A 48 -13.11 -9.07 -9.71
C PHE A 48 -13.41 -9.42 -8.25
N ILE A 49 -14.42 -8.74 -7.70
CA ILE A 49 -14.89 -8.98 -6.33
C ILE A 49 -15.97 -10.06 -6.37
N ASP A 50 -15.73 -11.16 -5.68
CA ASP A 50 -16.73 -12.21 -5.50
C ASP A 50 -17.89 -11.73 -4.63
N SER A 51 -19.07 -12.31 -4.83
CA SER A 51 -20.22 -12.06 -3.96
C SER A 51 -19.93 -12.59 -2.56
N ASP A 52 -20.02 -11.71 -1.57
CA ASP A 52 -19.85 -12.04 -0.15
C ASP A 52 -20.49 -10.92 0.69
N SER A 53 -20.54 -11.09 2.01
CA SER A 53 -20.94 -10.03 2.94
C SER A 53 -19.93 -8.88 2.92
N TYR A 54 -20.43 -7.66 3.18
CA TYR A 54 -19.59 -6.47 3.25
C TYR A 54 -18.41 -6.62 4.22
N SER A 55 -18.63 -7.18 5.41
CA SER A 55 -17.58 -7.43 6.40
C SER A 55 -16.50 -8.40 5.91
N ASN A 56 -16.91 -9.46 5.20
CA ASN A 56 -15.97 -10.43 4.64
C ASN A 56 -15.16 -9.82 3.50
N GLN A 57 -15.79 -9.00 2.64
CA GLN A 57 -15.08 -8.28 1.59
C GLN A 57 -14.03 -7.33 2.17
N LEU A 58 -14.39 -6.55 3.20
CA LEU A 58 -13.42 -5.68 3.87
C LEU A 58 -12.23 -6.46 4.42
N SER A 59 -12.50 -7.55 5.15
CA SER A 59 -11.44 -8.39 5.72
C SER A 59 -10.56 -9.04 4.65
N LYS A 60 -11.17 -9.61 3.60
CA LYS A 60 -10.49 -10.29 2.48
C LYS A 60 -9.52 -9.36 1.76
N TYR A 61 -9.91 -8.11 1.55
CA TYR A 61 -9.08 -7.12 0.85
C TYR A 61 -8.21 -6.28 1.78
N GLY A 62 -8.15 -6.61 3.07
CA GLY A 62 -7.26 -5.93 4.02
C GLY A 62 -7.70 -4.50 4.31
N LEU A 63 -9.00 -4.21 4.25
CA LEU A 63 -9.60 -2.89 4.35
C LEU A 63 -10.02 -2.50 5.77
N LEU A 64 -9.87 -3.40 6.74
CA LEU A 64 -10.17 -3.11 8.13
C LEU A 64 -9.04 -2.28 8.76
N PRO A 65 -9.34 -1.30 9.64
CA PRO A 65 -8.33 -0.44 10.28
C PRO A 65 -7.19 -1.22 10.96
N GLU A 66 -7.52 -2.31 11.66
CA GLU A 66 -6.55 -3.19 12.31
C GLU A 66 -5.57 -3.81 11.30
N GLN A 67 -6.02 -4.13 10.08
CA GLN A 67 -5.17 -4.72 9.04
C GLN A 67 -4.24 -3.68 8.38
N VAL A 68 -4.56 -2.39 8.48
CA VAL A 68 -3.67 -1.29 8.08
C VAL A 68 -2.56 -1.13 9.10
N LEU A 69 -2.90 -1.17 10.40
CA LEU A 69 -1.91 -1.12 11.48
C LEU A 69 -0.97 -2.31 11.42
N GLU A 70 -1.51 -3.53 11.28
CA GLU A 70 -0.70 -4.74 11.10
C GLU A 70 0.24 -4.64 9.90
N PHE A 71 -0.21 -4.05 8.80
CA PHE A 71 0.64 -3.85 7.62
C PHE A 71 1.84 -2.94 7.95
N ILE A 72 1.61 -1.84 8.66
CA ILE A 72 2.67 -0.92 9.07
C ILE A 72 3.63 -1.62 10.04
N GLU A 73 3.09 -2.26 11.08
CA GLU A 73 3.88 -2.92 12.13
C GLU A 73 4.73 -4.06 11.59
N LYS A 74 4.15 -5.00 10.84
CA LYS A 74 4.89 -6.13 10.26
C LYS A 74 6.05 -5.64 9.42
N THR A 75 5.83 -4.61 8.62
CA THR A 75 6.84 -4.05 7.72
C THR A 75 7.98 -3.35 8.46
N ILE A 76 7.71 -2.76 9.63
CA ILE A 76 8.75 -2.20 10.50
C ILE A 76 9.53 -3.31 11.23
N SER A 77 8.83 -4.33 11.74
CA SER A 77 9.45 -5.43 12.49
C SER A 77 10.29 -6.39 11.63
N THR A 78 10.06 -6.47 10.31
CA THR A 78 10.89 -7.35 9.44
C THR A 78 12.31 -6.81 9.18
N LYS A 79 12.68 -5.67 9.79
CA LYS A 79 13.99 -5.01 9.64
C LYS A 79 14.94 -5.20 10.84
N GLU A 80 14.53 -5.91 11.89
CA GLU A 80 15.41 -6.38 12.98
C GLU A 80 15.94 -7.80 12.67
#